data_AF-A0A955T1I0-F1
#
_entry.id   AF-A0A955T1I0-F1
#
_cell.length_a   1.000
_cell.length_b   1.000
_cell.length_c   1.000
_cell.angle_alpha   90.00
_cell.angle_beta   90.00
_cell.angle_gamma   90.00
#
_symmetry.space_group_name_H-M   'P 1'
#
loop_
_entity.id
_entity.type
_entity.pdbx_description
1 polymer ?
#
loop_
_entity_poly.entity_id
_entity_poly.type
_entity_poly.pdbx_seq_one_letter_code
_entity_poly.pdbx_strand_id
1 'polypeptide(L)' 'MGRPREFDQERALGLAMDLFWRKGYEATGMSELVEHTGVCRQSLYN' A
#
# COMPACT_ATOMS: atom_id res chain seq x y z
N MET A 1 -21.73 10.37 -12.46
CA MET A 1 -21.14 9.98 -11.16
C MET A 1 -20.85 8.49 -11.19
N GLY A 2 -19.66 8.05 -10.78
CA GLY A 2 -19.41 6.63 -10.50
C GLY A 2 -18.32 5.98 -11.35
N ARG A 3 -17.05 6.22 -10.98
CA ARG A 3 -16.03 5.17 -10.84
C ARG A 3 -14.75 5.76 -10.24
N PRO A 4 -14.61 5.87 -8.91
CA PRO A 4 -13.26 5.93 -8.37
C PRO A 4 -12.71 4.51 -8.50
N ARG A 5 -11.95 4.26 -9.55
CA ARG A 5 -10.92 3.19 -9.57
C ARG A 5 -9.60 3.75 -9.04
N GLU A 6 -9.72 4.67 -8.10
CA GLU A 6 -8.61 5.09 -7.25
C GLU A 6 -8.67 4.14 -6.08
N PHE A 7 -7.58 3.39 -5.88
CA PHE A 7 -7.43 2.47 -4.78
C PHE A 7 -7.75 3.16 -3.45
N ASP A 8 -8.21 2.39 -2.46
CA ASP A 8 -8.51 2.93 -1.14
C ASP A 8 -7.18 3.26 -0.44
N GLN A 9 -6.77 4.53 -0.57
CA GLN A 9 -5.49 5.03 -0.10
C GLN A 9 -5.39 4.99 1.44
N GLU A 10 -6.51 5.20 2.14
CA GLU A 10 -6.57 5.08 3.60
C GLU A 10 -6.33 3.63 4.03
N ARG A 11 -6.99 2.68 3.37
CA ARG A 11 -6.79 1.25 3.63
C ARG A 11 -5.35 0.82 3.32
N ALA A 12 -4.79 1.28 2.22
CA ALA A 12 -3.41 0.99 1.84
C ALA A 12 -2.40 1.56 2.87
N LEU A 13 -2.64 2.78 3.36
CA LEU A 13 -1.79 3.40 4.38
C LEU A 13 -1.85 2.62 5.71
N GLY A 14 -3.04 2.18 6.13
CA GLY A 14 -3.19 1.37 7.34
C GLY A 14 -2.46 0.03 7.23
N LEU A 15 -2.55 -0.63 6.08
CA LEU A 15 -1.83 -1.89 5.81
C LEU A 15 -0.32 -1.69 5.75
N ALA A 16 0.14 -0.59 5.13
CA ALA A 16 1.55 -0.20 5.11
C ALA A 16 2.09 0.04 6.53
N MET A 17 1.34 0.76 7.37
CA MET A 17 1.71 1.01 8.77
C MET A 17 1.80 -0.27 9.59
N ASP A 18 0.83 -1.19 9.46
CA ASP A 18 0.86 -2.49 10.15
C ASP A 18 2.09 -3.31 9.72
N LEU A 19 2.40 -3.33 8.42
CA LEU A 19 3.59 -4.01 7.89
C LEU A 19 4.89 -3.43 8.46
N PHE A 20 4.99 -2.09 8.50
CA PHE A 20 6.14 -1.41 9.11
C PHE A 20 6.23 -1.68 10.62
N TRP A 21 5.10 -1.79 11.33
CA TRP A 21 5.09 -2.10 12.76
C TRP A 21 5.56 -3.52 13.07
N ARG A 22 5.21 -4.48 12.22
CA ARG A 22 5.53 -5.90 12.43
C ARG A 22 6.95 -6.26 12.00
N LYS A 23 7.40 -5.71 10.87
CA LYS A 23 8.65 -6.12 10.22
C LYS A 23 9.75 -5.07 10.31
N GLY A 24 9.39 -3.81 10.56
CA GLY A 24 10.28 -2.66 10.46
C GLY A 24 10.33 -2.09 9.04
N TYR A 25 10.58 -0.78 8.95
CA TYR A 25 10.65 -0.05 7.68
C TYR A 25 11.75 -0.58 6.74
N GLU A 26 12.95 -0.85 7.26
CA GLU A 26 14.09 -1.30 6.45
C GLU A 26 13.93 -2.72 5.90
N ALA A 27 13.15 -3.57 6.57
CA ALA A 27 12.87 -4.94 6.12
C ALA A 27 11.68 -5.01 5.15
N THR A 28 10.94 -3.90 4.97
CA THR A 28 9.74 -3.84 4.16
C THR A 28 10.06 -3.28 2.77
N GLY A 29 10.10 -4.15 1.77
CA GLY A 29 10.32 -3.75 0.38
C GLY A 29 9.05 -3.28 -0.33
N MET A 30 9.21 -2.51 -1.41
CA MET A 30 8.08 -2.04 -2.23
C MET A 30 7.23 -3.17 -2.83
N SER A 31 7.82 -4.30 -3.19
CA SER A 31 7.05 -5.46 -3.67
C SER A 31 6.14 -6.02 -2.58
N GLU A 32 6.64 -6.11 -1.36
CA GLU A 32 5.87 -6.60 -0.21
C GLU A 32 4.76 -5.61 0.17
N LEU A 33 5.06 -4.30 0.11
CA LEU A 33 4.08 -3.24 0.29
C LEU A 33 2.95 -3.34 -0.74
N VAL A 34 3.27 -3.56 -2.02
CA VAL A 34 2.28 -3.72 -3.10
C VAL A 34 1.45 -4.98 -2.89
N GLU A 35 2.07 -6.10 -2.52
CA GLU A 35 1.34 -7.35 -2.23
C GLU A 35 0.44 -7.24 -1.00
N HIS A 36 0.88 -6.53 0.05
CA HIS A 36 0.12 -6.41 1.29
C HIS A 36 -0.99 -5.37 1.22
N THR A 37 -0.74 -4.24 0.55
CA THR A 37 -1.73 -3.15 0.38
C THR A 37 -2.68 -3.40 -0.79
N GLY A 38 -2.31 -4.28 -1.74
CA GLY A 38 -3.08 -4.52 -2.97
C GLY A 38 -3.03 -3.36 -3.96
N VAL A 39 -2.19 -2.35 -3.71
CA VAL A 39 -2.04 -1.19 -4.58
C VAL A 39 -1.04 -1.50 -5.67
N CYS A 40 -1.40 -1.28 -6.94
CA CYS A 40 -0.45 -1.37 -8.04
C CYS A 40 0.73 -0.42 -7.81
N ARG A 41 1.96 -0.90 -8.00
CA ARG A 41 3.18 -0.09 -7.91
C ARG A 41 3.06 1.25 -8.64
N GLN A 42 2.43 1.23 -9.82
CA GLN A 42 2.26 2.41 -10.66
C GLN A 42 1.31 3.47 -10.03
N SER A 43 0.36 3.05 -9.20
CA SER A 43 -0.54 3.93 -8.44
C SER A 43 0.08 4.47 -7.16
N LEU A 44 1.17 3.89 -6.65
CA LEU A 44 1.91 4.43 -5.52
C LEU A 44 2.80 5.62 -5.90
N TYR A 45 3.15 5.74 -7.18
CA TYR A 45 3.99 6.81 -7.72
C TYR A 45 3.20 7.92 -8.42
N ASN A 46 1.89 7.75 -8.56
CA ASN A 46 0.99 8.67 -9.25
C ASN A 46 0.18 9.46 -8.22
#